data_AF-A0A9D9WPJ4-F1
#
_entry.id   AF-A0A9D9WPJ4-F1
#
_cell.length_a   1.000
_cell.length_b   1.000
_cell.length_c   1.000
_cell.angle_alpha   90.00
_cell.angle_beta   90.00
_cell.angle_gamma   90.00
#
_symmetry.space_group_name_H-M   'P 1'
#
loop_
_entity.id
_entity.type
_entity.pdbx_description
1 polymer ?
#
loop_
_entity_poly.entity_id
_entity_poly.type
_entity_poly.pdbx_seq_one_letter_code
_entity_poly.pdbx_strand_id
1 'polypeptide(L)'
;MRSTRATAAVARLNQRSEGRHFLMVMTGDSLFVLRERTDWGDKDVAEALPLDDFVRLVNATGPQVVPRVTKNDAAFAKQLVRKT
;
A
#
# COMPACT_ATOMS: atom_id res chain seq x y z
N MET A 1 4.85 16.61 1.10
CA MET A 1 5.94 15.70 0.67
C MET A 1 5.31 14.37 0.23
N ARG A 2 5.18 14.11 -1.08
CA ARG A 2 4.45 12.94 -1.64
C ARG A 2 5.17 11.62 -1.34
N SER A 3 6.50 11.63 -1.47
CA SER A 3 7.38 10.49 -1.20
C SER A 3 7.31 10.00 0.26
N THR A 4 7.09 10.89 1.22
CA THR A 4 7.02 10.53 2.65
C THR A 4 5.84 9.62 2.97
N ARG A 5 4.66 9.85 2.36
CA ARG A 5 3.48 9.01 2.59
C ARG A 5 3.69 7.60 2.04
N ALA A 6 4.21 7.51 0.83
CA ALA A 6 4.51 6.24 0.17
C ALA A 6 5.59 5.45 0.93
N THR A 7 6.65 6.13 1.37
CA THR A 7 7.71 5.54 2.21
C THR A 7 7.15 5.00 3.53
N ALA A 8 6.30 5.78 4.22
CA ALA A 8 5.67 5.34 5.46
C ALA A 8 4.74 4.14 5.26
N ALA A 9 4.02 4.05 4.14
CA ALA A 9 3.19 2.89 3.82
C ALA A 9 4.04 1.62 3.65
N VAL A 10 5.14 1.70 2.90
CA VAL A 10 6.06 0.56 2.68
C VAL A 10 6.73 0.14 3.99
N ALA A 11 7.14 1.09 4.83
CA ALA A 11 7.72 0.79 6.14
C ALA A 11 6.75 -0.02 7.02
N ARG A 12 5.46 0.36 7.05
CA ARG A 12 4.42 -0.39 7.79
C ARG A 12 4.17 -1.77 7.20
N LEU A 13 4.21 -1.91 5.87
CA LEU A 13 4.08 -3.20 5.19
C LEU A 13 5.23 -4.14 5.60
N ASN A 14 6.47 -3.65 5.60
CA ASN A 14 7.63 -4.41 6.04
C ASN A 14 7.52 -4.82 7.51
N GLN A 15 7.10 -3.91 8.38
CA GLN A 15 6.95 -4.19 9.81
C GLN A 15 5.96 -5.35 10.10
N ARG A 16 4.92 -5.50 9.28
CA ARG A 16 3.89 -6.55 9.46
C ARG A 16 4.10 -7.79 8.61
N SER A 17 5.14 -7.85 7.78
CA SER A 17 5.41 -8.95 6.87
C SER A 17 6.71 -9.63 7.25
N GLU A 18 6.64 -10.56 8.20
CA GLU A 18 7.82 -11.36 8.59
C GLU A 18 8.33 -12.18 7.39
N GLY A 19 9.65 -12.19 7.20
CA GLY A 19 10.31 -12.94 6.12
C GLY A 19 10.14 -12.35 4.71
N ARG A 20 9.48 -11.19 4.56
CA ARG A 20 9.30 -10.52 3.26
C ARG A 20 9.82 -9.10 3.32
N HIS A 21 10.49 -8.66 2.26
CA HIS A 21 11.02 -7.31 2.18
C HIS A 21 10.45 -6.60 0.95
N PHE A 22 9.81 -5.46 1.19
CA PHE A 22 9.22 -4.63 0.16
C PHE A 22 9.97 -3.32 0.01
N LEU A 23 10.03 -2.84 -1.22
CA LEU A 23 10.73 -1.64 -1.65
C LEU A 23 9.81 -0.80 -2.50
N MET A 24 10.01 0.51 -2.45
CA MET A 24 9.35 1.47 -3.32
C MET A 24 10.35 1.99 -4.34
N VAL A 25 9.95 2.04 -5.61
CA VAL A 25 10.68 2.74 -6.66
C VAL A 25 9.82 3.90 -7.18
N MET A 26 10.42 5.07 -7.34
CA MET A 26 9.79 6.22 -7.97
C MET A 26 10.20 6.26 -9.45
N THR A 27 9.23 6.44 -10.34
CA THR A 27 9.51 6.67 -11.76
C THR A 27 9.62 8.17 -12.05
N GLY A 28 10.19 8.53 -13.21
CA GLY A 28 10.30 9.93 -13.64
C GLY A 28 8.96 10.68 -13.76
N ASP A 29 7.86 9.94 -13.94
CA ASP A 29 6.52 10.48 -14.18
C ASP A 29 5.69 10.67 -12.90
N SER A 30 6.34 10.75 -11.73
CA SER A 30 5.67 10.81 -10.42
C SER A 30 4.79 9.58 -10.10
N LEU A 31 5.08 8.43 -10.72
CA LEU A 31 4.46 7.15 -10.40
C LEU A 31 5.34 6.35 -9.44
N PHE A 32 4.74 5.35 -8.80
CA PHE A 32 5.36 4.54 -7.78
C PHE A 32 5.16 3.06 -8.10
N VAL A 33 6.22 2.28 -7.96
CA VAL A 33 6.22 0.83 -8.15
C VAL A 33 6.55 0.16 -6.82
N LEU A 34 5.75 -0.84 -6.44
CA LEU A 34 6.02 -1.68 -5.28
C LEU A 34 6.81 -2.90 -5.76
N ARG A 35 7.96 -3.14 -5.14
CA ARG A 35 8.78 -4.33 -5.39
C ARG A 35 8.83 -5.19 -4.15
N GLU A 36 8.88 -6.49 -4.36
CA GLU A 36 9.23 -7.47 -3.34
C GLU A 36 10.64 -7.99 -3.63
N ARG A 37 11.51 -7.92 -2.62
CA ARG A 37 12.81 -8.55 -2.65
C ARG A 37 12.66 -10.02 -2.31
N THR A 38 13.10 -10.85 -3.23
CA THR A 38 13.15 -12.31 -3.10
C THR A 38 14.60 -12.78 -3.25
N ASP A 39 14.87 -14.06 -2.95
CA ASP A 39 16.21 -14.64 -3.10
C ASP A 39 16.73 -14.58 -4.55
N TRP A 40 15.83 -14.49 -5.52
CA TRP A 40 16.12 -14.44 -6.95
C TRP A 40 16.20 -13.00 -7.50
N GLY A 41 16.06 -11.99 -6.62
CA GLY A 41 16.08 -10.57 -6.97
C GLY A 41 14.77 -9.86 -6.65
N ASP A 42 14.70 -8.61 -7.11
CA ASP A 42 13.55 -7.74 -6.86
C ASP A 42 12.49 -7.96 -7.95
N LYS A 43 11.25 -8.24 -7.54
CA LYS A 43 10.10 -8.47 -8.43
C LYS A 43 9.07 -7.36 -8.27
N ASP A 44 8.56 -6.83 -9.38
CA ASP A 44 7.45 -5.88 -9.37
C ASP A 44 6.16 -6.58 -8.90
N VAL A 45 5.51 -6.01 -7.89
CA VAL A 45 4.25 -6.49 -7.33
C VAL A 45 3.06 -5.95 -8.15
N ALA A 46 3.24 -4.79 -8.79
CA ALA A 46 2.26 -4.15 -9.67
C ALA A 46 2.94 -3.21 -10.66
N GLU A 47 2.19 -2.76 -11.66
CA GLU A 47 2.58 -1.68 -12.56
C GLU A 47 2.77 -0.34 -11.82
N ALA A 48 3.33 0.67 -12.50
CA ALA A 48 3.56 1.98 -11.93
C ALA A 48 2.24 2.72 -11.67
N LEU A 49 1.99 3.07 -10.40
CA LEU A 49 0.73 3.67 -9.95
C LEU A 49 0.90 5.11 -9.47
N PRO A 50 -0.15 5.95 -9.58
CA PRO A 50 -0.21 7.22 -8.86
C PRO A 50 -0.13 7.02 -7.35
N LEU A 51 0.25 8.07 -6.61
CA LEU A 51 0.49 8.01 -5.16
C LEU A 51 -0.64 7.35 -4.36
N ASP A 52 -1.89 7.76 -4.59
CA ASP A 52 -3.00 7.30 -3.77
C ASP A 52 -3.34 5.83 -4.03
N ASP A 53 -3.26 5.40 -5.29
CA ASP A 53 -3.45 4.00 -5.68
C ASP A 53 -2.29 3.12 -5.21
N PHE A 54 -1.06 3.62 -5.29
CA PHE A 54 0.11 2.95 -4.71
C PHE A 54 -0.06 2.72 -3.20
N VAL A 55 -0.48 3.74 -2.45
CA VAL A 55 -0.70 3.60 -1.00
C VAL A 55 -1.84 2.62 -0.69
N ARG A 56 -2.92 2.63 -1.47
CA ARG A 56 -4.02 1.65 -1.36
C ARG A 56 -3.52 0.23 -1.59
N LEU A 57 -2.74 0.01 -2.66
CA LEU A 57 -2.13 -1.27 -2.97
C LEU A 57 -1.23 -1.75 -1.81
N VAL A 58 -0.31 -0.90 -1.34
CA VAL A 58 0.62 -1.23 -0.25
C VAL A 58 -0.13 -1.59 1.04
N ASN A 59 -1.21 -0.89 1.36
CA ASN A 59 -2.01 -1.20 2.54
C ASN A 59 -2.77 -2.53 2.40
N ALA A 60 -3.26 -2.85 1.21
CA ALA A 60 -3.92 -4.13 0.92
C ALA A 60 -2.95 -5.31 0.75
N THR A 61 -1.64 -5.04 0.64
CA THR A 61 -0.60 -6.06 0.48
C THR A 61 -0.17 -6.64 1.83
N GLY A 62 0.22 -7.92 1.82
CA GLY A 62 0.75 -8.63 2.98
C GLY A 62 -0.32 -9.03 4.01
N PRO A 63 0.11 -9.60 5.16
CA PRO A 63 -0.78 -9.97 6.24
C PRO A 63 -1.61 -8.77 6.69
N GLN A 64 -2.93 -8.91 6.67
CA GLN A 64 -3.84 -7.86 7.12
C GLN A 64 -3.97 -7.92 8.64
N VAL A 65 -3.66 -6.81 9.32
CA VAL A 65 -3.96 -6.67 10.75
C VAL A 65 -5.48 -6.61 10.86
N VAL A 66 -6.12 -7.74 11.13
CA VAL A 66 -7.58 -7.83 11.24
C VAL A 66 -8.02 -6.84 12.32
N PRO A 67 -8.68 -5.73 11.96
CA PRO A 67 -9.22 -4.84 12.96
C PRO A 67 -10.30 -5.63 13.70
N ARG A 68 -10.34 -5.55 15.04
CA ARG A 68 -11.48 -6.07 15.80
C ARG A 68 -12.69 -5.21 15.44
N VAL A 69 -13.41 -5.58 14.38
CA VAL A 69 -14.58 -4.83 13.91
C VAL A 69 -15.69 -4.96 14.96
N THR A 70 -15.89 -3.91 15.76
CA THR A 70 -17.17 -3.70 16.42
C THR A 70 -18.14 -3.10 15.41
N LYS A 71 -19.40 -3.58 15.41
CA LYS A 71 -20.47 -3.38 14.41
C LYS A 71 -20.78 -1.94 13.93
N ASN A 72 -20.14 -0.90 14.47
CA ASN A 72 -20.42 0.51 14.14
C ASN A 72 -19.71 1.05 12.88
N ASP A 73 -18.56 0.51 12.45
CA ASP A 73 -17.77 1.10 11.35
C ASP A 73 -18.29 0.79 9.93
N ALA A 74 -19.19 -0.19 9.78
CA ALA A 74 -19.72 -0.58 8.46
C ALA A 74 -20.67 0.46 7.83
N ALA A 75 -21.18 1.42 8.61
CA ALA A 75 -22.16 2.41 8.15
C ALA A 75 -21.54 3.63 7.44
N PHE A 76 -20.26 3.95 7.68
CA PHE A 76 -19.64 5.18 7.17
C PHE A 76 -19.11 5.07 5.72
N ALA A 77 -18.68 3.89 5.28
CA ALA A 77 -18.11 3.71 3.94
C ALA A 77 -19.13 3.82 2.80
N LYS A 78 -20.44 3.74 3.08
CA LYS A 78 -21.51 3.84 2.07
C LYS A 78 -21.91 5.28 1.72
N GLN A 79 -21.43 6.28 2.44
CA GLN A 79 -21.89 7.67 2.25
C GLN A 79 -21.02 8.49 1.30
N LEU A 80 -19.87 7.98 0.86
CA LEU A 80 -18.92 8.68 -0.02
C LEU A 80 -19.10 8.35 -1.51
N VAL A 81 -20.31 7.96 -1.95
CA VAL A 81 -20.66 7.74 -3.37
C VAL A 81 -21.69 8.76 -3.87
N ARG A 82 -21.91 9.86 -3.13
CA ARG A 82 -22.81 10.93 -3.59
C ARG A 82 -22.20 12.32 -3.37
N LYS A 83 -21.64 12.85 -4.47
CA LYS A 83 -21.62 14.27 -4.90
C LYS A 83 -20.69 14.34 -6.12
N THR A 84 -21.03 14.87 -7.28
CA THR A 84 -22.24 15.43 -7.91
C THR A 84 -22.03 15.22 -9.40
#